data_AF-A0A2V4NH23-F1
#
_entry.id   AF-A0A2V4NH23-F1
#
_cell.length_a   1.000
_cell.length_b   1.000
_cell.length_c   1.000
_cell.angle_alpha   90.00
_cell.angle_beta   90.00
_cell.angle_gamma   90.00
#
_symmetry.space_group_name_H-M   'P 1'
#
loop_
_entity.id
_entity.type
_entity.pdbx_description
1 polymer ?
#
loop_
_entity_poly.entity_id
_entity_poly.type
_entity_poly.pdbx_seq_one_letter_code
_entity_poly.pdbx_strand_id
1 'polypeptide(L)'
;MSNNPENTRAEGLTAEQFTAPLLKNMPRLAGDLSHEGIQGLGNPLPMLVVNDGDELLELILEPSGQDYWLKPKESFMVTSYGDWPDYPFEAIHEPGRIVVWVVSCFATVTFRNGNEVPGGYQRPAGAY
;
A
#
# COMPACT_ATOMS: atom_id res chain seq x y z
N MET A 1 -10.49 -1.14 48.43
CA MET A 1 -9.82 -1.95 47.40
C MET A 1 -10.80 -2.15 46.27
N SER A 2 -10.60 -1.48 45.14
CA SER A 2 -11.41 -1.67 43.93
C SER A 2 -10.43 -1.78 42.77
N ASN A 3 -10.32 -2.99 42.20
CA ASN A 3 -9.55 -3.28 40.99
C ASN A 3 -10.38 -2.80 39.80
N ASN A 4 -9.82 -1.92 38.97
CA ASN A 4 -10.39 -1.54 37.69
C ASN A 4 -9.62 -2.27 36.57
N PRO A 5 -10.19 -3.27 35.88
CA PRO A 5 -9.46 -4.08 34.92
C PRO A 5 -9.84 -3.74 33.48
N GLU A 6 -9.65 -2.51 33.00
CA GLU A 6 -9.81 -2.20 31.58
C GLU A 6 -8.81 -1.12 31.12
N ASN A 7 -7.54 -1.52 30.99
CA ASN A 7 -6.62 -0.83 30.11
C ASN A 7 -5.85 -1.87 29.28
N THR A 8 -6.61 -2.62 28.49
CA THR A 8 -6.06 -3.50 27.46
C THR A 8 -5.56 -2.60 26.33
N ARG A 9 -4.31 -2.15 26.42
CA ARG A 9 -3.59 -1.63 25.25
C ARG A 9 -3.67 -2.72 24.18
N ALA A 10 -4.16 -2.39 22.99
CA ALA A 10 -3.98 -3.24 21.83
C ALA A 10 -2.48 -3.50 21.69
N GLU A 11 -2.04 -4.74 21.94
CA GLU A 11 -0.67 -5.15 21.69
C GLU A 11 -0.45 -5.07 20.18
N GLY A 12 0.28 -4.05 19.73
CA GLY A 12 0.66 -3.92 18.33
C GLY A 12 1.47 -5.14 17.88
N LEU A 13 1.25 -5.56 16.65
CA LEU A 13 2.02 -6.64 16.01
C LEU A 13 3.53 -6.36 16.15
N THR A 14 4.31 -7.39 16.45
CA THR A 14 5.77 -7.25 16.51
C THR A 14 6.34 -7.00 15.11
N ALA A 15 7.52 -6.40 15.03
CA ALA A 15 8.23 -6.23 13.76
C ALA A 15 8.43 -7.57 13.03
N GLU A 16 8.63 -8.67 13.75
CA GLU A 16 8.75 -10.02 13.18
C GLU A 16 7.43 -10.53 12.61
N GLN A 17 6.31 -10.32 13.32
CA GLN A 17 4.97 -10.65 12.83
C GLN A 17 4.59 -9.80 11.61
N PHE A 18 5.03 -8.54 11.57
CA PHE A 18 4.87 -7.65 10.43
C PHE A 18 5.72 -8.07 9.22
N THR A 19 6.94 -8.56 9.47
CA THR A 19 7.91 -8.86 8.40
C THR A 19 7.82 -10.29 7.84
N ALA A 20 7.29 -11.25 8.61
CA ALA A 20 7.19 -12.64 8.20
C ALA A 20 6.36 -12.87 6.91
N PRO A 21 5.20 -12.20 6.71
CA PRO A 21 4.48 -12.27 5.43
C PRO A 21 5.29 -11.70 4.26
N LEU A 22 6.05 -10.60 4.48
CA LEU A 22 6.92 -10.01 3.45
C LEU A 22 7.89 -11.08 2.92
N LEU A 23 8.66 -11.71 3.82
CA LEU A 23 9.71 -12.67 3.46
C LEU A 23 9.15 -13.93 2.78
N LYS A 24 7.96 -14.37 3.19
CA LYS A 24 7.29 -15.54 2.60
C LYS A 24 6.84 -15.28 1.16
N ASN A 25 6.32 -14.09 0.88
CA ASN A 25 5.72 -13.73 -0.41
C ASN A 25 6.76 -13.18 -1.41
N MET A 26 7.97 -12.90 -0.93
CA MET A 26 9.10 -12.32 -1.69
C MET A 26 10.38 -13.19 -1.65
N PRO A 27 10.33 -14.51 -1.87
CA PRO A 27 11.50 -15.38 -1.67
C PRO A 27 12.65 -15.10 -2.67
N ARG A 28 12.37 -14.41 -3.80
CA ARG A 28 13.36 -14.12 -4.86
C ARG A 28 14.06 -12.76 -4.71
N LEU A 29 13.67 -11.93 -3.74
CA LEU A 29 14.12 -10.55 -3.57
C LEU A 29 15.42 -10.35 -2.79
N ALA A 30 16.15 -11.44 -2.51
CA ALA A 30 17.51 -11.34 -2.01
C ALA A 30 18.47 -10.85 -3.11
N GLY A 31 18.28 -9.65 -3.68
CA GLY A 31 19.33 -9.03 -4.52
C GLY A 31 18.96 -7.96 -5.55
N ASP A 32 17.73 -7.92 -6.09
CA ASP A 32 17.36 -6.95 -7.16
C ASP A 32 15.99 -6.29 -6.89
N LEU A 33 16.02 -5.01 -6.53
CA LEU A 33 14.85 -4.15 -6.27
C LEU A 33 14.61 -3.13 -7.39
N SER A 34 15.22 -3.31 -8.57
CA SER A 34 14.96 -2.47 -9.74
C SER A 34 13.56 -2.72 -10.29
N HIS A 35 12.97 -1.74 -11.00
CA HIS A 35 11.64 -1.89 -11.63
C HIS A 35 11.54 -3.15 -12.52
N GLU A 36 12.62 -3.51 -13.22
CA GLU A 36 12.68 -4.73 -14.04
C GLU A 36 12.77 -5.99 -13.18
N GLY A 37 13.61 -5.99 -12.14
CA GLY A 37 13.69 -7.09 -11.17
C GLY A 37 12.35 -7.36 -10.48
N ILE A 38 11.60 -6.28 -10.20
CA ILE A 38 10.25 -6.27 -9.65
C ILE A 38 9.22 -6.90 -10.61
N GLN A 39 9.26 -6.55 -11.89
CA GLN A 39 8.38 -7.15 -12.90
C GLN A 39 8.65 -8.66 -13.05
N GLY A 40 9.88 -9.11 -12.80
CA GLY A 40 10.26 -10.52 -12.81
C GLY A 40 9.77 -11.36 -11.62
N LEU A 41 9.10 -10.75 -10.62
CA LEU A 41 8.72 -11.41 -9.36
C LEU A 41 7.52 -12.34 -9.45
N GLY A 42 6.69 -12.27 -10.49
CA GLY A 42 5.49 -13.10 -10.59
C GLY A 42 4.41 -12.52 -11.52
N ASN A 43 3.15 -12.85 -11.21
CA ASN A 43 1.98 -12.42 -11.99
C ASN A 43 1.51 -11.03 -11.53
N PRO A 44 1.81 -9.93 -12.24
CA PRO A 44 1.41 -8.60 -11.80
C PRO A 44 -0.12 -8.51 -11.71
N LEU A 45 -0.65 -8.20 -10.54
CA LEU A 45 -2.08 -7.95 -10.37
C LEU A 45 -2.34 -6.46 -10.18
N PRO A 46 -2.95 -5.79 -11.17
CA PRO A 46 -3.29 -4.37 -11.06
C PRO A 46 -4.62 -4.17 -10.33
N MET A 47 -4.67 -3.14 -9.48
CA MET A 47 -5.87 -2.56 -8.90
C MET A 47 -5.97 -1.09 -9.30
N LEU A 48 -7.11 -0.72 -9.88
CA LEU A 48 -7.38 0.66 -10.24
C LEU A 48 -7.94 1.41 -9.03
N VAL A 49 -7.29 2.52 -8.65
CA VAL A 49 -7.80 3.48 -7.68
C VAL A 49 -8.28 4.71 -8.45
N VAL A 50 -9.54 5.08 -8.29
CA VAL A 50 -10.14 6.25 -8.95
C VAL A 50 -10.65 7.21 -7.89
N ASN A 51 -10.29 8.49 -8.01
CA ASN A 51 -10.96 9.55 -7.27
C ASN A 51 -12.16 10.05 -8.07
N ASP A 52 -13.33 9.42 -7.88
CA ASP A 52 -14.58 9.89 -8.48
C ASP A 52 -15.27 11.01 -7.69
N GLY A 53 -14.72 11.40 -6.54
CA GLY A 53 -15.20 12.52 -5.74
C GLY A 53 -14.91 13.88 -6.36
N ASP A 54 -15.26 14.91 -5.60
CA ASP A 54 -15.01 16.33 -5.87
C ASP A 54 -13.90 16.94 -5.00
N GLU A 55 -13.42 16.19 -4.01
CA GLU A 55 -12.32 16.57 -3.13
C GLU A 55 -11.03 15.82 -3.47
N LEU A 56 -9.92 16.26 -2.88
CA LEU A 56 -8.63 15.59 -2.99
C LEU A 56 -8.67 14.27 -2.19
N LEU A 57 -8.17 13.18 -2.78
CA LEU A 57 -8.11 11.86 -2.15
C LEU A 57 -6.67 11.49 -1.85
N GLU A 58 -6.38 11.18 -0.59
CA GLU A 58 -5.12 10.57 -0.16
C GLU A 58 -5.17 9.06 -0.40
N LEU A 59 -4.17 8.51 -1.08
CA LEU A 59 -3.91 7.07 -1.18
C LEU A 59 -2.66 6.77 -0.35
N ILE A 60 -2.79 5.94 0.68
CA ILE A 60 -1.66 5.41 1.44
C ILE A 60 -1.42 3.97 0.99
N LEU A 61 -0.21 3.70 0.53
CA LEU A 61 0.26 2.37 0.19
C LEU A 61 1.00 1.76 1.38
N GLU A 62 0.50 0.63 1.82
CA GLU A 62 1.06 -0.12 2.93
C GLU A 62 1.53 -1.49 2.43
N PRO A 63 2.61 -2.06 2.98
CA PRO A 63 3.30 -1.66 4.23
C PRO A 63 4.35 -0.54 4.07
N SER A 64 4.52 0.04 2.87
CA SER A 64 5.61 1.00 2.63
C SER A 64 5.39 2.37 3.28
N GLY A 65 4.16 2.69 3.66
CA GLY A 65 3.75 3.99 4.20
C GLY A 65 3.84 5.13 3.18
N GLN A 66 4.00 4.83 1.88
CA GLN A 66 4.08 5.86 0.85
C GLN A 66 2.68 6.39 0.54
N ASP A 67 2.55 7.71 0.48
CA ASP A 67 1.31 8.40 0.14
C ASP A 67 1.35 8.98 -1.27
N TYR A 68 0.17 9.08 -1.88
CA TYR A 68 -0.08 9.65 -3.19
C TYR A 68 -1.40 10.41 -3.16
N TRP A 69 -1.50 11.54 -3.85
CA TRP A 69 -2.69 12.38 -3.78
C TRP A 69 -3.34 12.52 -5.15
N LEU A 70 -4.59 12.07 -5.25
CA LEU A 70 -5.39 12.07 -6.47
C LEU A 70 -6.33 13.27 -6.46
N LYS A 71 -6.23 14.14 -7.47
CA LYS A 71 -7.26 15.17 -7.72
C LYS A 71 -8.57 14.54 -8.18
N PRO A 72 -9.70 15.27 -8.11
CA PRO A 72 -10.95 14.83 -8.71
C PRO A 72 -10.75 14.34 -10.14
N LYS A 73 -11.28 13.15 -10.42
CA LYS A 73 -11.22 12.43 -11.70
C LYS A 73 -9.86 11.87 -12.09
N GLU A 74 -8.86 11.95 -11.22
CA GLU A 74 -7.60 11.23 -11.41
C GLU A 74 -7.72 9.77 -10.98
N SER A 75 -6.79 8.96 -11.48
CA SER A 75 -6.71 7.54 -11.15
C SER A 75 -5.29 7.04 -11.23
N PHE A 76 -4.94 6.13 -10.34
CA PHE A 76 -3.68 5.38 -10.37
C PHE A 76 -3.94 3.89 -10.49
N MET A 77 -2.96 3.19 -11.05
CA MET A 77 -2.88 1.74 -11.00
C MET A 77 -1.91 1.36 -9.90
N VAL A 78 -2.38 0.65 -8.89
CA VAL A 78 -1.55 0.00 -7.89
C VAL A 78 -1.32 -1.42 -8.36
N THR A 79 -0.08 -1.82 -8.61
CA THR A 79 0.24 -3.17 -9.11
C THR A 79 1.01 -3.94 -8.05
N SER A 80 0.44 -5.03 -7.56
CA SER A 80 1.11 -5.95 -6.64
C SER A 80 1.94 -6.95 -7.43
N TYR A 81 3.15 -7.24 -6.93
CA TYR A 81 4.06 -8.24 -7.49
C TYR A 81 4.46 -9.24 -6.42
N GLY A 82 4.50 -10.53 -6.78
CA GLY A 82 4.91 -11.62 -5.89
C GLY A 82 3.90 -12.75 -5.88
N ASP A 83 3.99 -13.59 -4.84
CA ASP A 83 3.06 -14.69 -4.60
C ASP A 83 2.17 -14.35 -3.39
N TRP A 84 0.85 -14.58 -3.50
CA TRP A 84 -0.11 -14.43 -2.39
C TRP A 84 -1.09 -15.61 -2.41
N PRO A 85 -1.60 -16.04 -1.23
CA PRO A 85 -2.44 -17.23 -1.15
C PRO A 85 -3.81 -17.06 -1.80
N ASP A 86 -4.47 -15.89 -1.63
CA ASP A 86 -5.86 -15.70 -2.05
C ASP A 86 -6.13 -14.31 -2.66
N TYR A 87 -5.76 -13.23 -1.96
CA TYR A 87 -6.02 -11.86 -2.39
C TYR A 87 -4.75 -10.99 -2.35
N PRO A 88 -4.46 -10.21 -3.41
CA PRO A 88 -3.27 -9.36 -3.48
C PRO A 88 -3.39 -8.05 -2.69
N PHE A 89 -4.62 -7.61 -2.40
CA PHE A 89 -4.91 -6.31 -1.79
C PHE A 89 -5.96 -6.42 -0.68
N GLU A 90 -5.78 -5.61 0.36
CA GLU A 90 -6.85 -5.17 1.25
C GLU A 90 -7.01 -3.65 1.09
N ALA A 91 -8.24 -3.15 1.01
CA ALA A 91 -8.51 -1.73 0.86
C ALA A 91 -9.43 -1.24 1.97
N ILE A 92 -9.02 -0.17 2.65
CA ILE A 92 -9.78 0.50 3.71
C ILE A 92 -10.11 1.90 3.22
N HIS A 93 -11.40 2.23 3.21
CA HIS A 93 -11.89 3.55 2.80
C HIS A 93 -12.25 4.39 4.03
N GLU A 94 -11.71 5.60 4.07
CA GLU A 94 -11.98 6.62 5.07
C GLU A 94 -12.42 7.93 4.36
N PRO A 95 -13.09 8.86 5.05
CA PRO A 95 -13.38 10.17 4.46
C PRO A 95 -12.09 10.86 3.98
N GLY A 96 -11.98 11.13 2.67
CA GLY A 96 -10.81 11.78 2.06
C GLY A 96 -9.57 10.90 1.90
N ARG A 97 -9.63 9.61 2.26
CA ARG A 97 -8.47 8.71 2.23
C ARG A 97 -8.84 7.28 1.83
N ILE A 98 -7.94 6.62 1.13
CA ILE A 98 -7.93 5.17 0.93
C ILE A 98 -6.58 4.61 1.36
N VAL A 99 -6.60 3.54 2.15
CA VAL A 99 -5.40 2.78 2.51
C VAL A 99 -5.43 1.47 1.73
N VAL A 100 -4.37 1.21 0.98
CA VAL A 100 -4.22 -0.02 0.19
C VAL A 100 -3.09 -0.83 0.80
N TRP A 101 -3.45 -1.94 1.42
CA TRP A 101 -2.53 -2.94 1.94
C TRP A 101 -2.18 -3.92 0.83
N VAL A 102 -0.89 -4.04 0.51
CA VAL A 102 -0.40 -4.96 -0.52
C VAL A 102 0.17 -6.19 0.17
N VAL A 103 -0.49 -7.34 0.00
CA VAL A 103 -0.16 -8.58 0.72
C VAL A 103 1.18 -9.17 0.31
N SER A 104 1.60 -8.92 -0.94
CA SER A 104 2.95 -9.29 -1.40
C SER A 104 4.03 -8.36 -0.86
N CYS A 105 3.63 -7.24 -0.27
CA CYS A 105 4.48 -6.23 0.33
C CYS A 105 5.40 -5.45 -0.61
N PHE A 106 5.25 -5.70 -1.91
CA PHE A 106 5.86 -4.92 -2.96
C PHE A 106 4.80 -4.53 -3.99
N ALA A 107 4.73 -3.23 -4.27
CA ALA A 107 3.85 -2.70 -5.30
C ALA A 107 4.46 -1.49 -5.97
N THR A 108 4.02 -1.23 -7.19
CA THR A 108 4.24 0.04 -7.88
C THR A 108 2.93 0.82 -7.94
N VAL A 109 3.03 2.14 -7.99
CA VAL A 109 1.91 3.02 -8.31
C VAL A 109 2.23 3.71 -9.62
N THR A 110 1.36 3.57 -10.62
CA THR A 110 1.57 4.14 -11.96
C THR A 110 0.36 4.94 -12.40
N PHE A 111 0.58 5.95 -13.24
CA PHE A 111 -0.48 6.55 -14.04
C PHE A 111 -1.05 5.52 -15.03
N ARG A 112 -2.22 5.81 -15.63
CA ARG A 112 -2.82 4.94 -16.65
C ARG A 112 -1.94 4.70 -17.89
N ASN A 113 -0.99 5.59 -18.16
CA ASN A 113 -0.03 5.45 -19.26
C ASN A 113 1.17 4.54 -18.91
N GLY A 114 1.22 4.00 -17.69
CA GLY A 114 2.28 3.12 -17.21
C GLY A 114 3.48 3.81 -16.56
N ASN A 115 3.54 5.14 -16.57
CA ASN A 115 4.62 5.88 -15.88
C ASN A 115 4.45 5.78 -14.36
N GLU A 116 5.56 5.58 -13.65
CA GLU A 116 5.58 5.55 -12.19
C GLU A 116 5.16 6.90 -11.59
N VAL A 117 4.35 6.83 -10.53
CA VAL A 117 3.98 7.97 -9.70
C VAL A 117 4.97 8.02 -8.54
N PRO A 118 5.72 9.13 -8.35
CA PRO A 118 6.63 9.24 -7.22
C PRO A 118 5.85 9.35 -5.90
N GLY A 119 6.40 8.81 -4.81
CA GLY A 119 5.84 9.00 -3.47
C GLY A 119 5.73 10.48 -3.11
N GLY A 120 4.64 10.86 -2.44
CA GLY A 120 4.28 12.25 -2.14
C GLY A 120 3.76 13.05 -3.34
N TYR A 121 3.45 12.40 -4.47
CA TYR A 121 2.89 13.08 -5.63
C TYR A 121 1.64 13.89 -5.26
N GLN A 122 1.67 15.18 -5.60
CA GLN A 122 0.61 16.16 -5.32
C GLN A 122 0.24 16.33 -3.83
N ARG A 123 1.11 15.90 -2.91
CA ARG A 123 0.90 16.12 -1.48
C ARG A 123 0.64 17.62 -1.20
N PRO A 124 -0.44 17.98 -0.49
CA PRO A 124 -0.71 19.35 -0.11
C PRO A 124 0.42 19.97 0.71
N ALA A 125 0.64 21.27 0.54
CA ALA A 125 1.56 22.01 1.39
C ALA A 125 1.09 21.94 2.85
N GLY A 126 1.97 21.50 3.75
CA GLY A 126 1.67 21.40 5.18
C GLY A 126 0.99 20.10 5.63
N ALA A 127 0.85 19.10 4.76
CA ALA A 127 0.44 17.76 5.17
C ALA A 127 1.60 17.06 5.91
N TYR A 128 1.57 17.07 7.24
CA TYR A 128 2.43 16.33 8.18
C TYR A 128 1.69 16.04 9.48
#